data_AF-I2GN28-F1
#
_entry.id   AF-I2GN28-F1
#
_cell.length_a   1.000
_cell.length_b   1.000
_cell.length_c   1.000
_cell.angle_alpha   90.00
_cell.angle_beta   90.00
_cell.angle_gamma   90.00
#
_symmetry.space_group_name_H-M   'P 1'
#
loop_
_entity.id
_entity.type
_entity.pdbx_description
1 polymer ?
#
loop_
_entity_poly.entity_id
_entity_poly.type
_entity_poly.pdbx_seq_one_letter_code
_entity_poly.pdbx_strand_id
1 'polypeptide(L)'
;MKAMLLIPLWLLITGLFEDRWQPRNGQARVIIYRQREFGSTHYDITINDRKQGALPTNRYIQVDISPGRIKIESKKDYFSDNQTLWLNAQAGHTYYVKAVEEVDFLSRTLLIAPISEEQAQRELQKIKPIAGSSSATTN
;
A
#
# COMPACT_ATOMS: atom_id res chain seq x y z
N MET A 1 -14.77 -7.64 -56.87
CA MET A 1 -15.41 -6.86 -55.79
C MET A 1 -14.59 -7.09 -54.53
N LYS A 2 -13.93 -6.05 -53.98
CA LYS A 2 -13.02 -6.16 -52.83
C LYS A 2 -13.83 -6.07 -51.53
N ALA A 3 -13.88 -7.15 -50.75
CA ALA A 3 -14.42 -7.14 -49.40
C ALA A 3 -13.35 -6.55 -48.46
N MET A 4 -13.65 -5.41 -47.86
CA MET A 4 -12.78 -4.70 -46.93
C MET A 4 -13.12 -5.18 -45.52
N LEU A 5 -12.21 -5.95 -44.92
CA LEU A 5 -12.37 -6.58 -43.61
C LEU A 5 -11.99 -5.56 -42.53
N LEU A 6 -12.99 -4.96 -41.88
CA LEU A 6 -12.81 -4.07 -40.74
C LEU A 6 -12.65 -4.93 -39.47
N ILE A 7 -11.42 -5.08 -38.99
CA ILE A 7 -11.14 -5.67 -37.68
C ILE A 7 -11.43 -4.59 -36.63
N PRO A 8 -12.34 -4.82 -35.65
CA PRO A 8 -12.65 -3.81 -34.64
C PRO A 8 -11.46 -3.61 -33.69
N LEU A 9 -10.93 -2.39 -33.68
CA LEU A 9 -9.81 -1.88 -32.88
C LEU A 9 -10.07 -1.87 -31.36
N TRP A 10 -11.12 -2.52 -30.88
CA TRP A 10 -11.59 -2.43 -29.49
C TRP A 10 -10.81 -3.35 -28.52
N LEU A 11 -10.10 -4.37 -29.01
CA LEU A 11 -9.39 -5.32 -28.13
C LEU A 11 -8.00 -4.87 -27.66
N LEU A 12 -7.52 -3.68 -28.04
CA LEU A 12 -6.16 -3.22 -27.70
C LEU A 12 -6.06 -2.41 -26.39
N ILE A 13 -7.16 -2.14 -25.69
CA ILE A 13 -7.15 -1.26 -24.50
C ILE A 13 -7.13 -2.04 -23.18
N THR A 14 -7.52 -3.32 -23.16
CA THR A 14 -7.68 -4.06 -21.89
C THR A 14 -6.36 -4.53 -21.26
N GLY A 15 -5.24 -4.57 -21.99
CA GLY A 15 -3.98 -5.14 -21.50
C GLY A 15 -3.01 -4.18 -20.78
N LEU A 16 -3.34 -2.89 -20.64
CA LEU A 16 -2.38 -1.89 -20.12
C LEU A 16 -2.43 -1.66 -18.60
N PHE A 17 -3.31 -2.35 -17.86
CA PHE A 17 -3.57 -2.08 -16.45
C PHE A 17 -3.17 -3.17 -15.45
N GLU A 18 -2.74 -4.37 -15.88
CA GLU A 18 -2.67 -5.54 -14.97
C GLU A 18 -1.31 -5.81 -14.29
N ASP A 19 -0.18 -5.29 -14.77
CA ASP A 19 1.13 -5.77 -14.27
C ASP A 19 1.78 -4.98 -13.13
N ARG A 20 1.17 -3.88 -12.65
CA ARG A 20 1.82 -3.05 -11.60
C ARG A 20 1.56 -3.53 -10.18
N TRP A 21 0.57 -4.39 -9.96
CA TRP A 21 0.11 -4.76 -8.62
C TRP A 21 0.56 -6.15 -8.16
N GLN A 22 1.15 -6.96 -9.05
CA GLN A 22 1.59 -8.30 -8.69
C GLN A 22 2.92 -8.30 -7.91
N PRO A 23 3.03 -9.07 -6.82
CA PRO A 23 4.28 -9.26 -6.09
C PRO A 23 5.36 -9.87 -6.99
N ARG A 24 6.63 -9.55 -6.75
CA ARG A 24 7.75 -10.26 -7.40
C ARG A 24 7.74 -11.74 -7.04
N ASN A 25 8.23 -12.59 -7.95
CA ASN A 25 8.22 -14.05 -7.81
C ASN A 25 8.66 -14.52 -6.41
N GLY A 26 7.77 -15.24 -5.73
CA GLY A 26 8.01 -15.81 -4.39
C GLY A 26 7.80 -14.85 -3.22
N GLN A 27 7.48 -13.58 -3.46
CA GLN A 27 7.22 -12.58 -2.43
C GLN A 27 5.72 -12.34 -2.24
N ALA A 28 5.35 -11.82 -1.08
CA ALA A 28 4.07 -11.16 -0.88
C ALA A 28 4.25 -9.64 -1.01
N ARG A 29 3.16 -8.91 -1.23
CA ARG A 29 3.19 -7.44 -1.27
C ARG A 29 2.31 -6.88 -0.18
N VAL A 30 2.78 -5.84 0.49
CA VAL A 30 1.97 -5.06 1.43
C VAL A 30 1.90 -3.63 0.95
N ILE A 31 0.68 -3.10 0.90
CA ILE A 31 0.39 -1.71 0.56
C ILE A 31 -0.24 -1.03 1.77
N ILE A 32 0.49 -0.11 2.37
CA ILE A 32 0.04 0.63 3.56
C ILE A 32 -0.25 2.06 3.11
N TYR A 33 -1.47 2.53 3.30
CA TYR A 33 -1.88 3.83 2.76
C TYR A 33 -2.67 4.67 3.76
N ARG A 34 -2.57 5.99 3.58
CA ARG A 34 -3.35 6.99 4.31
C ARG A 34 -4.17 7.81 3.34
N GLN A 35 -5.42 8.06 3.69
CA GLN A 35 -6.27 8.98 2.95
C GLN A 35 -5.90 10.43 3.29
N ARG A 36 -6.55 11.38 2.62
CA ARG A 36 -6.39 12.80 2.93
C ARG A 36 -7.08 13.11 4.27
N GLU A 37 -6.32 13.68 5.19
CA GLU A 37 -6.76 14.13 6.51
C GLU A 37 -6.26 15.58 6.71
N PHE A 38 -6.98 16.38 7.51
CA PHE A 38 -6.60 17.77 7.79
C PHE A 38 -5.65 17.84 9.00
N GLY A 39 -4.56 18.60 8.90
CA GLY A 39 -3.68 18.90 10.04
C GLY A 39 -2.74 17.77 10.50
N SER A 40 -2.64 16.70 9.72
CA SER A 40 -1.72 15.58 10.01
C SER A 40 -0.43 15.67 9.22
N THR A 41 0.67 15.20 9.82
CA THR A 41 2.01 15.21 9.20
C THR A 41 2.33 13.85 8.56
N HIS A 42 3.13 13.03 9.21
CA HIS A 42 3.55 11.71 8.77
C HIS A 42 3.74 10.80 9.98
N TYR A 43 3.76 9.50 9.72
CA TYR A 43 4.12 8.47 10.69
C TYR A 43 5.21 7.59 10.08
N ASP A 44 6.22 7.25 10.85
CA ASP A 44 7.18 6.23 10.46
C ASP A 44 6.53 4.85 10.51
N ILE A 45 6.69 4.11 9.42
CA ILE A 45 6.21 2.73 9.29
C ILE A 45 7.38 1.78 9.38
N THR A 46 7.27 0.81 10.27
CA THR A 46 8.22 -0.30 10.38
C THR A 46 7.54 -1.62 10.01
N ILE A 47 8.26 -2.46 9.28
CA ILE A 47 7.87 -3.84 9.01
C ILE A 47 9.00 -4.74 9.51
N ASN A 48 8.69 -5.68 10.41
CA ASN A 48 9.67 -6.56 11.07
C ASN A 48 10.86 -5.77 11.64
N ASP A 49 10.56 -4.72 12.42
CA ASP A 49 11.52 -3.83 13.07
C ASP A 49 12.42 -3.01 12.11
N ARG A 50 12.15 -3.06 10.79
CA ARG A 50 12.86 -2.27 9.78
C ARG A 50 12.00 -1.12 9.28
N LYS A 51 12.52 0.11 9.38
CA LYS A 51 11.87 1.32 8.86
C LYS A 51 11.72 1.24 7.34
N GLN A 52 10.49 1.35 6.85
CA GLN A 52 10.15 1.35 5.43
C GLN A 52 10.03 2.78 4.87
N GLY A 53 9.67 3.74 5.74
CA GLY A 53 9.59 5.14 5.39
C GLY A 53 8.59 5.91 6.24
N ALA A 54 8.56 7.22 6.03
CA ALA A 54 7.54 8.10 6.56
C ALA A 54 6.30 8.07 5.65
N LEU A 55 5.13 7.78 6.22
CA LEU A 55 3.83 7.74 5.56
C LEU A 55 3.06 9.04 5.82
N PRO A 56 3.13 10.03 4.90
CA PRO A 56 2.32 11.23 4.99
C PRO A 56 0.87 10.94 4.59
N THR A 57 -0.02 11.91 4.81
CA THR A 57 -1.40 11.83 4.32
C THR A 57 -1.47 11.76 2.81
N ASN A 58 -2.55 11.15 2.30
CA ASN A 58 -2.80 11.01 0.87
C ASN A 58 -1.62 10.37 0.10
N ARG A 59 -0.94 9.40 0.72
CA ARG A 59 0.12 8.59 0.10
C ARG A 59 0.03 7.12 0.51
N TYR A 60 0.75 6.27 -0.20
CA TYR A 60 0.94 4.88 0.14
C TYR A 60 2.42 4.44 0.07
N ILE A 61 2.77 3.46 0.90
CA ILE A 61 4.02 2.70 0.84
C ILE A 61 3.69 1.33 0.27
N GLN A 62 4.50 0.87 -0.67
CA GLN A 62 4.44 -0.48 -1.24
C GLN A 62 5.74 -1.20 -0.92
N VAL A 63 5.65 -2.38 -0.33
CA VAL A 63 6.81 -3.18 0.07
C VAL A 63 6.59 -4.62 -0.36
N ASP A 64 7.58 -5.18 -1.07
CA ASP A 64 7.64 -6.63 -1.29
C ASP A 64 8.33 -7.28 -0.09
N ILE A 65 7.71 -8.32 0.46
CA ILE A 65 8.12 -8.98 1.71
C ILE A 65 8.20 -10.49 1.52
N SER A 66 9.03 -11.14 2.33
CA SER A 66 9.03 -12.61 2.40
C SER A 66 7.71 -13.13 2.98
N PRO A 67 7.20 -14.27 2.48
CA PRO A 67 6.06 -14.95 3.09
C PRO A 67 6.31 -15.30 4.56
N GLY A 68 5.26 -15.31 5.35
CA GLY A 68 5.28 -15.63 6.78
C GLY A 68 4.61 -14.56 7.64
N ARG A 69 4.76 -14.71 8.96
CA ARG A 69 4.22 -13.76 9.93
C ARG A 69 5.04 -12.47 9.90
N ILE A 70 4.38 -11.36 9.63
CA ILE A 70 4.98 -10.03 9.64
C ILE A 70 4.37 -9.16 10.74
N LYS A 71 5.19 -8.26 11.27
CA LYS A 71 4.79 -7.22 12.22
C LYS A 71 4.85 -5.87 11.51
N ILE A 72 3.74 -5.14 11.48
CA ILE A 72 3.65 -3.77 10.98
C ILE A 72 3.42 -2.86 12.18
N GLU A 73 4.23 -1.83 12.33
CA GLU A 73 4.04 -0.82 13.39
C GLU A 73 4.07 0.58 12.80
N SER A 74 3.37 1.50 13.48
CA SER A 74 3.43 2.93 13.20
C SER A 74 3.94 3.68 14.43
N LYS A 75 4.82 4.67 14.19
CA LYS A 75 5.37 5.56 15.22
C LYS A 75 5.40 6.99 14.71
N LYS A 76 5.17 7.98 15.57
CA LYS A 76 5.35 9.40 15.21
C LYS A 76 6.43 10.03 16.05
N ASP A 77 6.23 10.02 17.37
CA ASP A 77 7.13 10.61 18.36
C ASP A 77 7.11 9.75 19.64
N TYR A 78 7.90 10.10 20.66
CA TYR A 78 7.95 9.38 21.94
C TYR A 78 6.60 9.31 22.68
N PHE A 79 5.66 10.19 22.33
CA PHE A 79 4.34 10.33 22.95
C PHE A 79 3.18 9.76 22.12
N SER A 80 3.44 9.17 20.95
CA SER A 80 2.38 8.53 20.15
C SER A 80 2.25 7.07 20.52
N ASP A 81 1.03 6.61 20.79
CA ASP A 81 0.76 5.18 21.00
C ASP A 81 1.08 4.38 19.74
N ASN A 82 1.95 3.38 19.90
CA ASN A 82 2.36 2.51 18.80
C ASN A 82 1.25 1.48 18.53
N GLN A 83 0.70 1.51 17.32
CA GLN A 83 -0.20 0.46 16.87
C GLN A 83 0.60 -0.65 16.20
N THR A 84 0.29 -1.90 16.54
CA THR A 84 0.92 -3.10 15.99
C THR A 84 -0.11 -3.95 15.27
N LEU A 85 0.15 -4.26 14.00
CA LEU A 85 -0.65 -5.18 13.20
C LEU A 85 0.19 -6.40 12.84
N TRP A 86 -0.33 -7.58 13.13
CA TRP A 86 0.24 -8.86 12.68
C TRP A 86 -0.50 -9.36 11.46
N LEU A 87 0.22 -9.67 10.38
CA LEU A 87 -0.33 -10.32 9.19
C LEU A 87 0.42 -11.63 8.93
N ASN A 88 -0.28 -12.61 8.35
CA ASN A 88 0.34 -13.82 7.82
C ASN A 88 0.36 -13.72 6.29
N ALA A 89 1.51 -13.34 5.75
CA ALA A 89 1.67 -13.03 4.33
C ALA A 89 1.98 -14.30 3.53
N GLN A 90 1.25 -14.52 2.44
CA GLN A 90 1.43 -15.64 1.53
C GLN A 90 2.06 -15.17 0.22
N ALA A 91 2.92 -16.00 -0.37
CA ALA A 91 3.55 -15.70 -1.65
C ALA A 91 2.48 -15.43 -2.74
N GLY A 92 2.75 -14.46 -3.61
CA GLY A 92 1.84 -14.09 -4.70
C GLY A 92 0.60 -13.31 -4.28
N HIS A 93 0.44 -12.99 -3.00
CA HIS A 93 -0.71 -12.22 -2.50
C HIS A 93 -0.33 -10.77 -2.20
N THR A 94 -1.28 -9.87 -2.44
CA THR A 94 -1.18 -8.45 -2.06
C THR A 94 -2.11 -8.18 -0.89
N TYR A 95 -1.57 -7.59 0.18
CA TYR A 95 -2.28 -7.21 1.38
C TYR A 95 -2.40 -5.69 1.44
N TYR A 96 -3.60 -5.21 1.75
CA TYR A 96 -3.90 -3.79 1.83
C TYR A 96 -4.17 -3.40 3.28
N VAL A 97 -3.45 -2.39 3.76
CA VAL A 97 -3.55 -1.87 5.12
C VAL A 97 -3.89 -0.40 5.06
N LYS A 98 -5.04 -0.06 5.62
CA LYS A 98 -5.47 1.33 5.78
C LYS A 98 -4.93 1.87 7.09
N ALA A 99 -4.34 3.05 7.03
CA ALA A 99 -3.90 3.82 8.17
C ALA A 99 -4.77 5.08 8.32
N VAL A 100 -5.32 5.30 9.51
CA VAL A 100 -6.20 6.43 9.84
C VAL A 100 -5.69 7.09 11.12
N GLU A 101 -5.49 8.40 11.09
CA GLU A 101 -5.16 9.13 12.33
C GLU A 101 -6.43 9.30 13.17
N GLU A 102 -6.41 8.76 14.38
CA GLU A 102 -7.41 9.01 15.40
C GLU A 102 -6.85 10.07 16.35
N VAL A 103 -7.64 11.14 16.55
CA VAL A 103 -7.29 12.25 17.44
C VAL A 103 -8.37 12.36 18.49
N ASP A 104 -7.95 12.20 19.73
CA ASP A 104 -8.75 12.38 20.93
C ASP A 104 -8.16 13.52 21.81
N PHE A 105 -8.81 13.83 22.93
CA PHE A 105 -8.46 15.01 23.74
C PHE A 105 -7.01 15.00 24.26
N LEU A 106 -6.37 13.83 24.35
CA LEU A 106 -5.06 13.64 24.97
C LEU A 106 -4.02 12.98 24.05
N SER A 107 -4.42 12.37 22.93
CA SER A 107 -3.53 11.58 22.09
C SER A 107 -3.78 11.74 20.60
N ARG A 108 -2.79 11.30 19.83
CA ARG A 108 -2.89 11.12 18.38
C ARG A 108 -2.27 9.76 18.05
N THR A 109 -3.09 8.81 17.63
CA THR A 109 -2.62 7.49 17.23
C THR A 109 -2.91 7.23 15.76
N LEU A 110 -2.09 6.42 15.12
CA LEU A 110 -2.36 5.95 13.76
C LEU A 110 -2.90 4.53 13.84
N LEU A 111 -4.21 4.40 13.74
CA LEU A 111 -4.87 3.11 13.62
C LEU A 111 -4.47 2.48 12.30
N ILE A 112 -4.02 1.22 12.34
CA ILE A 112 -3.68 0.43 11.15
C ILE A 112 -4.54 -0.83 11.12
N ALA A 113 -5.25 -1.04 10.01
CA ALA A 113 -6.15 -2.17 9.86
C ALA A 113 -6.08 -2.77 8.45
N PRO A 114 -6.16 -4.10 8.31
CA PRO A 114 -6.31 -4.73 7.02
C PRO A 114 -7.66 -4.37 6.41
N ILE A 115 -7.70 -4.23 5.09
CA ILE A 115 -8.94 -3.98 4.35
C ILE A 115 -9.04 -4.89 3.12
N SER A 116 -10.25 -5.00 2.57
CA SER A 116 -10.47 -5.81 1.37
C SER A 116 -9.79 -5.19 0.14
N GLU A 117 -9.42 -6.03 -0.82
CA GLU A 117 -8.82 -5.59 -2.07
C GLU A 117 -9.74 -4.64 -2.84
N GLU A 118 -11.04 -4.96 -2.93
CA GLU A 118 -11.99 -4.14 -3.68
C GLU A 118 -12.10 -2.73 -3.07
N GLN A 119 -12.10 -2.65 -1.73
CA GLN A 119 -12.07 -1.36 -1.05
C GLN A 119 -10.75 -0.63 -1.31
N ALA A 120 -9.63 -1.32 -1.20
CA ALA A 120 -8.31 -0.72 -1.38
C ALA A 120 -8.13 -0.16 -2.78
N GLN A 121 -8.51 -0.91 -3.82
CA GLN A 121 -8.40 -0.48 -5.21
C GLN A 121 -9.20 0.79 -5.47
N ARG A 122 -10.44 0.90 -4.95
CA ARG A 122 -11.26 2.12 -5.07
C ARG A 122 -10.62 3.32 -4.38
N GLU A 123 -10.03 3.11 -3.19
CA GLU A 123 -9.41 4.18 -2.42
C GLU A 123 -8.07 4.63 -3.03
N LEU A 124 -7.24 3.67 -3.47
CA LEU A 124 -5.90 3.90 -4.02
C LEU A 124 -5.91 4.66 -5.36
N GLN A 125 -7.00 4.61 -6.13
CA GLN A 125 -7.15 5.42 -7.36
C GLN A 125 -6.94 6.93 -7.13
N LYS A 126 -7.14 7.39 -5.89
CA LYS A 126 -7.02 8.82 -5.51
C LYS A 126 -5.72 9.14 -4.77
N ILE A 127 -4.85 8.14 -4.58
CA ILE A 127 -3.68 8.19 -3.69
C ILE A 127 -2.42 7.89 -4.51
N LYS A 128 -1.32 8.58 -4.20
CA LYS A 128 -0.04 8.41 -4.92
C LYS A 128 0.98 7.65 -4.07
N PRO A 129 1.93 6.92 -4.68
CA PRO A 129 3.03 6.32 -3.92
C PRO A 129 3.90 7.39 -3.27
N ILE A 130 4.61 7.03 -2.19
CA ILE A 130 5.77 7.81 -1.75
C ILE A 130 6.90 7.69 -2.78
N ALA A 131 7.69 8.74 -2.96
CA ALA A 131 8.86 8.69 -3.83
C ALA A 131 9.83 7.62 -3.27
N GLY A 132 10.20 6.64 -4.11
CA GLY A 132 11.09 5.54 -3.71
C GLY A 132 10.41 4.24 -3.27
N SER A 133 9.07 4.14 -3.28
CA SER A 133 8.37 2.88 -2.97
C SER A 133 8.38 1.83 -4.10
N SER A 134 9.28 1.97 -5.08
CA SER A 134 9.41 1.01 -6.18
C SER A 134 10.79 0.37 -6.12
N SER A 135 10.77 -0.91 -5.76
CA SER A 135 11.87 -1.88 -5.83
C SER A 135 13.19 -1.47 -5.19
N ALA A 136 13.54 -2.17 -4.12
CA ALA A 136 14.93 -2.41 -3.77
C ALA A 136 15.72 -2.75 -5.06
N THR A 137 16.55 -1.80 -5.48
CA THR A 137 17.63 -2.02 -6.42
C THR A 137 18.74 -2.62 -5.58
N THR A 138 18.89 -3.94 -5.68
CA THR A 138 20.06 -4.64 -5.16
C THR A 138 21.24 -4.24 -6.04
N ASN A 139 22.25 -3.62 -5.43
CA ASN A 139 23.62 -3.63 -5.99
C ASN A 139 24.24 -4.99 -5.69
#